data_AF-A0A6P7GU40-F1
#
_entry.id   AF-A0A6P7GU40-F1
#
_cell.length_a   1.000
_cell.length_b   1.000
_cell.length_c   1.000
_cell.angle_alpha   90.00
_cell.angle_beta   90.00
_cell.angle_gamma   90.00
#
_symmetry.space_group_name_H-M   'P 1'
#
loop_
_entity.id
_entity.type
_entity.pdbx_description
1 polymer ?
#
loop_
_entity_poly.entity_id
_entity_poly.type
_entity_poly.pdbx_seq_one_letter_code
_entity_poly.pdbx_strand_id
1 'polypeptide(L)'
;MKGLLIPKDLRSAVYCTVLKNGGEAEWDFLWNKYQNSNVATEKSTILTNLGCTEEIWMLARYLDWSLNDTQIRRQDSSSVFASVSRNNVGYFIAKNYFYNNIDKVYKHLLTNKKTLSRYLSALSNQITDAKDEKEYRNYAV
;
A
#
# COMPACT_ATOMS: atom_id res chain seq x y z
N MET A 1 -20.64 -0.84 6.35
CA MET A 1 -20.75 -2.33 6.31
C MET A 1 -21.38 -2.87 7.61
N LYS A 2 -22.64 -3.34 7.60
CA LYS A 2 -23.22 -4.07 8.75
C LYS A 2 -22.96 -5.57 8.61
N GLY A 3 -22.33 -6.18 9.63
CA GLY A 3 -22.63 -7.52 10.15
C GLY A 3 -22.60 -8.76 9.26
N LEU A 4 -22.18 -8.72 7.99
CA LEU A 4 -22.12 -9.94 7.18
C LEU A 4 -20.82 -10.72 7.40
N LEU A 5 -20.93 -12.00 7.73
CA LEU A 5 -19.81 -12.94 7.82
C LEU A 5 -19.28 -13.23 6.41
N ILE A 6 -18.21 -12.53 6.02
CA ILE A 6 -17.54 -12.77 4.74
C ILE A 6 -16.62 -14.00 4.89
N PRO A 7 -16.82 -15.06 4.08
CA PRO A 7 -15.90 -16.20 4.02
C PRO A 7 -14.46 -15.73 3.79
N LYS A 8 -13.48 -16.33 4.48
CA LYS A 8 -12.08 -15.86 4.48
C LYS A 8 -11.53 -15.69 3.07
N ASP A 9 -11.84 -16.63 2.18
CA ASP A 9 -11.32 -16.68 0.81
C ASP A 9 -11.90 -15.56 -0.08
N LEU A 10 -13.06 -15.00 0.29
CA LEU A 10 -13.71 -13.91 -0.44
C LEU A 10 -13.35 -12.53 0.11
N ARG A 11 -12.71 -12.45 1.28
CA ARG A 11 -12.47 -11.17 1.96
C ARG A 11 -11.66 -10.19 1.13
N SER A 12 -10.60 -10.65 0.47
CA SER A 12 -9.78 -9.76 -0.35
C SER A 12 -10.60 -9.14 -1.49
N ALA A 13 -11.31 -9.96 -2.26
CA ALA A 13 -12.14 -9.48 -3.36
C ALA A 13 -13.24 -8.52 -2.88
N VAL A 14 -13.93 -8.86 -1.79
CA VAL A 14 -14.98 -8.01 -1.22
C VAL A 14 -14.40 -6.69 -0.69
N TYR A 15 -13.31 -6.72 0.08
CA TYR A 15 -12.68 -5.51 0.61
C TYR A 15 -12.22 -4.58 -0.50
N CYS A 16 -11.51 -5.10 -1.50
CA CYS A 16 -11.02 -4.28 -2.61
C CYS A 16 -12.19 -3.67 -3.40
N THR A 17 -13.25 -4.45 -3.67
CA THR A 17 -14.44 -3.95 -4.37
C THR A 17 -15.13 -2.83 -3.59
N VAL A 18 -15.29 -3.00 -2.28
CA VAL A 18 -15.93 -2.00 -1.42
C VAL A 18 -15.09 -0.72 -1.33
N LEU A 19 -13.76 -0.85 -1.23
CA LEU A 19 -12.86 0.31 -1.18
C LEU A 19 -12.78 1.07 -2.51
N LYS A 20 -12.86 0.34 -3.63
CA LYS A 20 -12.82 0.93 -4.96
C LYS A 20 -14.07 1.76 -5.29
N ASN A 21 -15.22 1.34 -4.77
CA ASN A 21 -16.52 1.98 -5.03
C ASN A 21 -17.05 2.79 -3.84
N GLY A 22 -16.30 2.82 -2.73
CA GLY A 22 -16.67 3.51 -1.50
C GLY A 22 -15.79 4.74 -1.27
N GLY A 23 -15.91 5.31 -0.06
CA GLY A 23 -15.13 6.48 0.33
C GLY A 23 -14.43 6.30 1.68
N GLU A 24 -14.23 7.42 2.37
CA GLU A 24 -13.58 7.45 3.68
C GLU A 24 -14.24 6.51 4.70
N ALA A 25 -15.57 6.44 4.71
CA ALA A 25 -16.31 5.60 5.66
C ALA A 25 -15.98 4.10 5.54
N GLU A 26 -15.89 3.57 4.31
CA GLU A 26 -15.54 2.18 4.05
C GLU A 26 -14.07 1.88 4.41
N TRP A 27 -13.20 2.84 4.13
CA TRP A 27 -11.78 2.73 4.44
C TRP A 27 -11.53 2.76 5.94
N ASP A 28 -12.13 3.72 6.65
CA ASP A 28 -12.03 3.86 8.10
C ASP A 28 -12.62 2.65 8.81
N PHE A 29 -13.69 2.06 8.27
CA PHE A 29 -14.22 0.81 8.78
C PHE A 29 -13.17 -0.32 8.75
N LEU A 30 -12.48 -0.51 7.62
CA LEU A 30 -11.44 -1.52 7.49
C LEU A 30 -10.19 -1.17 8.30
N TRP A 31 -9.81 0.11 8.37
CA TRP A 31 -8.72 0.58 9.20
C TRP A 31 -8.96 0.31 10.69
N ASN A 32 -10.15 0.64 11.19
CA ASN A 32 -10.56 0.33 12.55
C ASN A 32 -10.55 -1.18 12.80
N LYS A 33 -10.96 -1.99 11.82
CA LYS A 33 -10.88 -3.44 11.91
C LYS A 33 -9.43 -3.94 11.96
N TYR A 34 -8.51 -3.33 11.21
CA TYR A 34 -7.08 -3.61 11.30
C TYR A 34 -6.54 -3.32 12.71
N GLN A 35 -6.84 -2.14 13.25
CA GLN A 35 -6.35 -1.74 14.58
C GLN A 35 -6.84 -2.68 15.69
N ASN A 36 -8.09 -3.13 15.61
CA ASN A 36 -8.72 -3.97 16.64
C ASN A 36 -8.50 -5.49 16.44
N SER A 37 -7.95 -5.94 15.32
CA SER A 37 -7.76 -7.38 15.07
C SER A 37 -6.50 -7.93 15.74
N ASN A 38 -6.63 -9.11 16.36
CA ASN A 38 -5.48 -9.89 16.87
C ASN A 38 -5.05 -11.01 15.91
N VAL A 39 -5.69 -11.12 14.74
CA VAL A 39 -5.43 -12.17 13.77
C VAL A 39 -4.47 -11.65 12.70
N ALA A 40 -3.24 -12.17 12.68
CA ALA A 40 -2.20 -11.71 11.76
C ALA A 40 -2.60 -11.80 10.28
N THR A 41 -3.28 -12.88 9.88
CA THR A 41 -3.76 -13.04 8.49
C THR A 41 -4.85 -12.04 8.11
N GLU A 42 -5.72 -11.67 9.06
CA GLU A 42 -6.73 -10.64 8.84
C GLU A 42 -6.10 -9.26 8.71
N LYS A 43 -5.13 -8.93 9.57
CA LYS A 43 -4.35 -7.69 9.47
C LYS A 43 -3.65 -7.57 8.13
N SER A 44 -2.94 -8.62 7.71
CA SER A 44 -2.28 -8.67 6.39
C SER A 44 -3.28 -8.48 5.25
N THR A 45 -4.42 -9.20 5.30
CA THR A 45 -5.50 -9.05 4.30
C THR A 45 -6.02 -7.62 4.24
N ILE A 46 -6.23 -6.95 5.37
CA ILE A 46 -6.72 -5.58 5.37
C ILE A 46 -5.66 -4.63 4.78
N LEU A 47 -4.41 -4.72 5.24
CA LEU A 47 -3.34 -3.84 4.77
C LEU A 47 -3.12 -3.94 3.25
N THR A 48 -3.21 -5.14 2.68
CA THR A 48 -3.04 -5.33 1.23
C THR A 48 -4.22 -4.84 0.40
N ASN A 49 -5.40 -4.66 1.00
CA ASN A 49 -6.60 -4.20 0.29
C ASN A 49 -6.87 -2.70 0.50
N LEU A 50 -6.40 -2.06 1.58
CA LEU A 50 -6.61 -0.61 1.81
C LEU A 50 -6.07 0.29 0.69
N GLY A 51 -5.11 -0.17 -0.11
CA GLY A 51 -4.64 0.53 -1.33
C GLY A 51 -5.59 0.44 -2.54
N CYS A 52 -6.71 -0.30 -2.45
CA CYS A 52 -7.70 -0.38 -3.52
C CYS A 52 -8.62 0.84 -3.62
N THR A 53 -8.56 1.79 -2.67
CA THR A 53 -9.31 3.05 -2.78
C THR A 53 -8.82 3.87 -3.98
N GLU A 54 -9.74 4.55 -4.66
CA GLU A 54 -9.42 5.46 -5.76
C GLU A 54 -9.23 6.91 -5.27
N GLU A 55 -9.36 7.16 -3.96
CA GLU A 55 -9.17 8.46 -3.33
C GLU A 55 -7.68 8.79 -3.17
N ILE A 56 -7.18 9.69 -4.02
CA ILE A 56 -5.76 10.08 -4.13
C ILE A 56 -5.16 10.49 -2.78
N TRP A 57 -5.88 11.32 -2.02
CA TRP A 57 -5.39 11.85 -0.74
C TRP A 57 -5.27 10.75 0.32
N MET A 58 -6.11 9.72 0.26
CA MET A 58 -6.06 8.57 1.16
C MET A 58 -4.88 7.66 0.83
N LEU A 59 -4.60 7.43 -0.46
CA LEU A 59 -3.41 6.70 -0.90
C LEU A 59 -2.12 7.41 -0.46
N ALA A 60 -2.05 8.74 -0.61
CA ALA A 60 -0.91 9.53 -0.13
C ALA A 60 -0.73 9.43 1.39
N ARG A 61 -1.81 9.64 2.17
CA ARG A 61 -1.81 9.46 3.64
C ARG A 61 -1.37 8.06 4.04
N TYR A 62 -1.79 7.04 3.31
CA TYR A 62 -1.48 5.65 3.60
C TYR A 62 0.01 5.33 3.38
N LEU A 63 0.64 5.95 2.37
CA LEU A 63 2.09 5.87 2.16
C LEU A 63 2.88 6.54 3.29
N ASP A 64 2.41 7.69 3.81
CA ASP A 64 3.01 8.32 5.00
C ASP A 64 2.91 7.39 6.22
N TRP A 65 1.74 6.79 6.45
CA TRP A 65 1.52 5.86 7.55
C TRP A 65 2.38 4.59 7.43
N SER A 66 2.68 4.16 6.20
CA SER A 66 3.56 3.01 5.96
C SER A 66 4.98 3.20 6.47
N LEU A 67 5.43 4.45 6.65
CA LEU A 67 6.75 4.79 7.21
C LEU A 67 6.68 5.24 8.68
N ASN A 68 5.52 5.12 9.33
CA ASN A 68 5.32 5.45 10.74
C ASN A 68 5.02 4.20 11.57
N ASP A 69 5.99 3.78 12.39
CA ASP A 69 5.91 2.60 13.25
C ASP A 69 4.73 2.60 14.25
N THR A 70 4.20 3.77 14.58
CA THR A 70 3.03 3.90 15.48
C THR A 70 1.72 3.55 14.79
N GLN A 71 1.68 3.65 13.45
CA GLN A 71 0.51 3.34 12.64
C GLN A 71 0.62 1.97 12.00
N ILE A 72 1.74 1.69 11.34
CA ILE A 72 2.00 0.44 10.60
C ILE A 72 3.37 -0.08 11.01
N ARG A 73 3.44 -1.37 11.31
CA ARG A 73 4.70 -2.01 11.66
C ARG A 73 5.67 -1.92 10.48
N ARG A 74 6.91 -1.53 10.74
CA ARG A 74 8.01 -1.47 9.75
C ARG A 74 8.08 -2.67 8.80
N GLN A 75 7.84 -3.89 9.28
CA GLN A 75 7.89 -5.11 8.46
C GLN A 75 6.76 -5.21 7.43
N ASP A 76 5.64 -4.53 7.65
CA ASP A 76 4.46 -4.53 6.78
C ASP A 76 4.50 -3.38 5.76
N SER A 77 5.43 -2.42 5.90
CA SER A 77 5.53 -1.22 5.05
C SER A 77 5.65 -1.55 3.56
N SER A 78 6.48 -2.55 3.20
CA SER A 78 6.62 -2.99 1.81
C SER A 78 5.34 -3.57 1.21
N SER A 79 4.49 -4.22 2.02
CA SER A 79 3.20 -4.74 1.57
C SER A 79 2.20 -3.62 1.32
N VAL A 80 2.23 -2.58 2.15
CA VAL A 80 1.42 -1.36 1.99
C VAL A 80 1.84 -0.62 0.73
N PHE A 81 3.13 -0.38 0.56
CA PHE A 81 3.66 0.26 -0.64
C PHE A 81 3.26 -0.52 -1.89
N ALA A 82 3.43 -1.84 -1.91
CA ALA A 82 3.02 -2.69 -3.03
C ALA A 82 1.50 -2.70 -3.26
N SER A 83 0.68 -2.53 -2.22
CA SER A 83 -0.77 -2.38 -2.35
C SER A 83 -1.11 -1.11 -3.13
N VAL A 84 -0.52 0.03 -2.74
CA VAL A 84 -0.74 1.33 -3.42
C VAL A 84 -0.16 1.32 -4.84
N SER A 85 1.03 0.75 -5.05
CA SER A 85 1.64 0.72 -6.38
C SER A 85 0.84 -0.08 -7.40
N ARG A 86 0.10 -1.11 -6.97
CA ARG A 86 -0.76 -1.93 -7.86
C ARG A 86 -2.08 -1.28 -8.26
N ASN A 87 -2.44 -0.17 -7.60
CA ASN A 87 -3.59 0.62 -7.98
C ASN A 87 -3.23 1.51 -9.19
N ASN A 88 -4.11 1.62 -10.18
CA ASN A 88 -3.85 2.38 -11.41
C ASN A 88 -3.51 3.85 -11.14
N VAL A 89 -4.26 4.50 -10.23
CA VAL A 89 -3.98 5.88 -9.79
C VAL A 89 -2.85 5.89 -8.75
N GLY A 90 -2.83 4.89 -7.88
CA GLY A 90 -1.84 4.73 -6.81
C GLY A 90 -0.41 4.50 -7.30
N TYR A 91 -0.19 3.92 -8.48
CA TYR A 91 1.14 3.73 -9.06
C TYR A 91 1.91 5.05 -9.16
N PHE A 92 1.29 6.08 -9.75
CA PHE A 92 1.92 7.38 -9.93
C PHE A 92 2.19 8.07 -8.59
N ILE A 93 1.27 7.91 -7.64
CA ILE A 93 1.41 8.44 -6.27
C ILE A 93 2.58 7.75 -5.56
N ALA A 94 2.65 6.42 -5.60
CA ALA A 94 3.71 5.64 -4.98
C ALA A 94 5.08 5.90 -5.61
N LYS A 95 5.15 6.00 -6.95
CA LYS A 95 6.38 6.34 -7.68
C LYS A 95 6.90 7.71 -7.23
N ASN A 96 6.06 8.74 -7.31
CA ASN A 96 6.44 10.10 -6.92
C ASN A 96 6.80 10.19 -5.43
N TYR A 97 6.04 9.52 -4.56
CA TYR A 97 6.33 9.46 -3.14
C TYR A 97 7.70 8.83 -2.85
N PHE A 98 8.01 7.69 -3.48
CA PHE A 98 9.27 6.99 -3.30
C PHE A 98 10.45 7.85 -3.74
N TYR A 99 10.38 8.48 -4.91
CA TYR A 99 11.46 9.33 -5.43
C TYR A 99 11.70 10.56 -4.56
N ASN A 100 10.62 11.22 -4.10
CA ASN A 100 10.74 12.43 -3.28
C ASN A 100 11.08 12.15 -1.81
N ASN A 101 10.92 10.92 -1.33
CA ASN A 101 11.11 10.56 0.09
C ASN A 101 12.12 9.43 0.30
N ILE A 102 13.01 9.20 -0.67
CA ILE A 102 13.93 8.06 -0.63
C ILE A 102 14.77 8.00 0.64
N ASP A 103 15.27 9.13 1.13
CA ASP A 103 16.03 9.19 2.38
C ASP A 103 15.19 8.75 3.58
N LYS A 104 13.90 9.11 3.63
CA LYS A 104 12.98 8.68 4.69
C LYS A 104 12.75 7.18 4.59
N VAL A 105 12.58 6.65 3.37
CA VAL A 105 12.42 5.20 3.14
C VAL A 105 13.68 4.45 3.59
N TYR A 106 14.87 4.86 3.18
CA TYR A 106 16.13 4.22 3.59
C TYR A 106 16.33 4.21 5.11
N LYS A 107 16.06 5.35 5.77
CA LYS A 107 16.15 5.47 7.23
C LYS A 107 15.11 4.58 7.92
N HIS A 108 13.86 4.64 7.49
CA HIS A 108 12.79 3.82 8.06
C HIS A 108 13.08 2.32 7.91
N LEU A 109 13.60 1.90 6.76
CA LEU A 109 13.94 0.50 6.48
C LEU A 109 15.23 0.02 7.17
N LEU A 110 15.92 0.88 7.94
CA LEU A 110 17.20 0.58 8.58
C LEU A 110 18.20 -0.01 7.58
N THR A 111 18.25 0.57 6.37
CA THR A 111 19.07 0.14 5.24
C THR A 111 18.91 -1.34 4.83
N ASN A 112 17.78 -1.96 5.17
CA ASN A 112 17.47 -3.34 4.79
C ASN A 112 17.27 -3.46 3.27
N LYS A 113 18.33 -3.92 2.59
CA LYS A 113 18.36 -4.09 1.12
C LYS A 113 17.27 -5.01 0.58
N LYS A 114 16.87 -6.04 1.34
CA LYS A 114 15.81 -6.98 0.92
C LYS A 114 14.43 -6.33 0.94
N THR A 115 14.16 -5.44 1.90
CA THR A 115 12.89 -4.71 1.92
C THR A 115 12.88 -3.61 0.87
N LEU A 116 14.00 -2.91 0.69
CA LEU A 116 14.15 -1.92 -0.38
C LEU A 116 13.93 -2.54 -1.77
N SER A 117 14.49 -3.72 -2.04
CA SER A 117 14.27 -4.39 -3.32
C SER A 117 12.80 -4.71 -3.58
N ARG A 118 11.98 -4.94 -2.54
CA ARG A 118 10.53 -5.11 -2.69
C ARG A 118 9.82 -3.83 -3.12
N TYR A 119 10.27 -2.65 -2.65
CA TYR A 119 9.75 -1.36 -3.13
C TYR A 119 10.06 -1.17 -4.62
N LEU A 120 11.32 -1.41 -5.00
CA LEU A 120 11.78 -1.32 -6.37
C LEU A 120 11.02 -2.29 -7.29
N SER A 121 10.87 -3.56 -6.88
CA SER A 121 10.07 -4.54 -7.61
C SER A 121 8.60 -4.15 -7.71
N ALA A 122 8.01 -3.58 -6.66
CA ALA A 122 6.62 -3.13 -6.69
C ALA A 122 6.37 -2.02 -7.71
N LEU A 123 7.33 -1.11 -7.93
CA LEU A 123 7.24 -0.11 -9.00
C LEU A 123 7.53 -0.72 -10.38
N SER A 124 8.62 -1.48 -10.49
CA SER A 124 9.06 -2.09 -11.75
C SER A 124 7.97 -2.97 -12.38
N ASN A 125 7.27 -3.77 -11.57
CA ASN A 125 6.21 -4.66 -12.03
C ASN A 125 4.98 -3.93 -12.60
N GLN A 126 4.89 -2.61 -12.48
CA GLN A 126 3.75 -1.81 -12.95
C GLN A 126 4.10 -0.93 -14.15
N ILE A 127 5.37 -0.90 -14.56
CA ILE A 127 5.83 -0.16 -15.74
C ILE A 127 5.23 -0.82 -16.98
N THR A 128 4.49 -0.03 -17.75
CA THR A 128 3.89 -0.45 -19.03
C THR A 128 4.26 0.45 -20.20
N ASP A 129 4.92 1.59 -19.94
CA ASP A 129 5.32 2.57 -20.94
C ASP A 129 6.84 2.83 -20.92
N ALA A 130 7.42 3.09 -22.10
CA ALA A 130 8.86 3.29 -22.27
C ALA A 130 9.40 4.54 -21.54
N LYS A 131 8.57 5.58 -21.37
CA LYS A 131 8.93 6.77 -20.60
C LYS A 131 9.13 6.42 -19.13
N ASP A 132 8.21 5.65 -18.56
CA ASP A 132 8.29 5.19 -17.16
C ASP A 132 9.47 4.24 -16.95
N GLU A 133 9.77 3.37 -17.93
CA GLU A 133 10.96 2.51 -17.88
C GLU A 133 12.25 3.34 -17.83
N LYS A 134 12.38 4.36 -18.69
CA LYS A 134 13.55 5.23 -18.74
C LYS A 134 13.73 6.02 -17.45
N GLU A 135 12.63 6.54 -16.89
CA GLU A 135 12.65 7.25 -15.60
C GLU A 135 13.13 6.32 -14.48
N TYR A 136 12.58 5.10 -14.39
CA TYR A 136 12.99 4.11 -13.40
C TYR A 136 14.47 3.74 -13.51
N ARG A 137 14.99 3.55 -14.73
CA ARG A 137 16.40 3.24 -14.96
C ARG A 137 17.33 4.36 -14.52
N ASN A 138 16.98 5.61 -14.81
CA ASN A 138 17.76 6.78 -14.39
C ASN A 138 17.81 6.95 -12.87
N TYR A 139 16.83 6.39 -12.16
CA TYR A 139 16.76 6.44 -10.71
C TYR A 139 17.49 5.27 -10.03
N ALA A 140 17.48 4.09 -10.65
CA ALA A 140 18.01 2.85 -10.07
C ALA A 140 19.50 2.60 -10.34
N VAL A 141 20.15 3.44 -11.16
CA VAL A 141 21.58 3.39 -11.54
C VAL A 141 22.31 4.57 -10.93
#